data_AF-A0A496TYT9-F1
#
_entry.id   AF-A0A496TYT9-F1
#
_cell.length_a   1.000
_cell.length_b   1.000
_cell.length_c   1.000
_cell.angle_alpha   90.00
_cell.angle_beta   90.00
_cell.angle_gamma   90.00
#
_symmetry.space_group_name_H-M   'P 1'
#
loop_
_entity.id
_entity.type
_entity.pdbx_description
1 polymer ?
#
loop_
_entity_poly.entity_id
_entity_poly.type
_entity_poly.pdbx_seq_one_letter_code
_entity_poly.pdbx_strand_id
1 'polypeptide(L)'
;GYSTSEFIEKVQQRFSLNPMETEFFQPTEPHVFGMYIDNKWYAIKLKDEYMSFSNPVESLDVSILQKYLFEPILNITNPRRDKRLEFVGGLDSVQKVKQLVDSGKFALGFSLYPITIEQIMEVADAGLVMPPKSTWFEPKLLSGLVTHLLD
;
A
#
# COMPACT_ATOMS: atom_id res chain seq x y z
N GLY A 1 -19.92 -8.34 -5.84
CA GLY A 1 -18.48 -8.39 -5.48
C GLY A 1 -18.10 -9.85 -5.31
N TYR A 2 -16.80 -10.14 -5.23
CA TYR A 2 -16.34 -11.50 -4.91
C TYR A 2 -16.67 -11.87 -3.46
N SER A 3 -16.91 -13.15 -3.21
CA SER A 3 -16.80 -13.71 -1.86
C SER A 3 -15.34 -13.67 -1.38
N THR A 4 -15.13 -13.79 -0.07
CA THR A 4 -13.79 -13.83 0.53
C THR A 4 -12.93 -14.93 -0.10
N SER A 5 -13.48 -16.13 -0.30
CA SER A 5 -12.75 -17.26 -0.89
C SER A 5 -12.36 -16.99 -2.34
N GLU A 6 -13.28 -16.50 -3.17
CA GLU A 6 -12.99 -16.16 -4.58
C GLU A 6 -11.95 -15.04 -4.69
N PHE A 7 -11.99 -14.06 -3.78
CA PHE A 7 -11.01 -12.99 -3.73
C PHE A 7 -9.62 -13.52 -3.36
N ILE A 8 -9.53 -14.36 -2.33
CA ILE A 8 -8.28 -15.00 -1.92
C ILE A 8 -7.68 -15.83 -3.06
N GLU A 9 -8.49 -16.63 -3.74
CA GLU A 9 -8.04 -17.42 -4.90
C GLU A 9 -7.45 -16.54 -6.00
N LYS A 10 -8.08 -15.40 -6.30
CA LYS A 10 -7.57 -14.44 -7.28
C LYS A 10 -6.27 -13.79 -6.84
N VAL A 11 -6.15 -13.42 -5.57
CA VAL A 11 -4.90 -12.86 -5.02
C VAL A 11 -3.78 -13.90 -5.12
N GLN A 12 -4.05 -15.17 -4.79
CA GLN A 12 -3.09 -16.26 -4.85
C GLN A 12 -2.54 -16.57 -6.26
N GLN A 13 -3.19 -16.07 -7.32
CA GLN A 13 -2.65 -16.18 -8.68
C GLN A 13 -1.31 -15.45 -8.82
N ARG A 14 -1.18 -14.26 -8.20
CA ARG A 14 0.01 -13.40 -8.34
C ARG A 14 0.80 -13.17 -7.06
N PHE A 15 0.19 -13.46 -5.92
CA PHE A 15 0.80 -13.29 -4.60
C PHE A 15 0.89 -14.63 -3.88
N SER A 16 1.93 -14.83 -3.07
CA SER A 16 1.87 -15.80 -1.98
C SER A 16 1.07 -15.20 -0.84
N LEU A 17 0.41 -16.05 -0.04
CA LEU A 17 -0.50 -15.62 1.00
C LEU A 17 -0.31 -16.52 2.22
N ASN A 18 0.09 -15.91 3.33
CA ASN A 18 0.35 -16.57 4.60
C ASN A 18 -0.60 -15.99 5.66
N PRO A 19 -1.48 -16.80 6.27
CA PRO A 19 -2.31 -16.33 7.38
C PRO A 19 -1.42 -15.97 8.58
N MET A 20 -1.78 -14.90 9.27
CA MET A 20 -1.02 -14.40 10.43
C MET A 20 -1.86 -14.52 11.70
N GLU A 21 -1.31 -15.17 12.72
CA GLU A 21 -1.89 -15.25 14.06
C GLU A 21 -1.51 -14.02 14.88
N THR A 22 -1.97 -12.84 14.44
CA THR A 22 -1.68 -11.56 15.08
C THR A 22 -2.89 -10.63 15.06
N GLU A 23 -2.96 -9.72 16.01
CA GLU A 23 -3.99 -8.69 16.05
C GLU A 23 -3.76 -7.60 15.00
N PHE A 24 -2.49 -7.33 14.68
CA PHE A 24 -2.05 -6.35 13.68
C PHE A 24 -0.85 -6.88 12.91
N PHE A 25 -0.80 -6.61 11.61
CA PHE A 25 0.35 -6.93 10.77
C PHE A 25 0.88 -5.69 10.08
N GLN A 26 2.14 -5.37 10.36
CA GLN A 26 2.90 -4.31 9.69
C GLN A 26 4.06 -4.97 8.93
N PRO A 27 4.15 -4.80 7.59
CA PRO A 27 5.26 -5.33 6.83
C PRO A 27 6.60 -4.72 7.27
N THR A 28 7.64 -5.55 7.29
CA THR A 28 9.01 -5.19 7.68
C THR A 28 10.00 -5.19 6.51
N GLU A 29 9.57 -5.64 5.33
CA GLU A 29 10.37 -5.65 4.11
C GLU A 29 9.54 -5.19 2.90
N PRO A 30 10.16 -4.61 1.87
CA PRO A 30 9.48 -4.26 0.62
C PRO A 30 8.77 -5.46 -0.02
N HIS A 31 7.72 -5.19 -0.79
CA HIS A 31 6.97 -6.18 -1.56
C HIS A 31 6.21 -7.22 -0.72
N VAL A 32 6.21 -7.05 0.61
CA VAL A 32 5.32 -7.72 1.54
C VAL A 32 4.24 -6.73 1.99
N PHE A 33 3.00 -7.20 1.97
CA PHE A 33 1.84 -6.40 2.30
C PHE A 33 1.04 -7.12 3.38
N GLY A 34 0.49 -6.37 4.33
CA GLY A 34 -0.60 -6.87 5.14
C GLY A 34 -1.89 -6.75 4.38
N MET A 35 -2.71 -7.80 4.43
CA MET A 35 -4.07 -7.80 3.94
C MET A 35 -5.00 -8.22 5.07
N TYR A 36 -5.95 -7.37 5.40
CA TYR A 36 -6.97 -7.63 6.41
C TYR A 36 -8.33 -7.83 5.75
N ILE A 37 -8.91 -9.01 5.91
CA ILE A 37 -10.23 -9.36 5.36
C ILE A 37 -10.86 -10.43 6.25
N ASP A 38 -12.17 -10.38 6.42
CA ASP A 38 -12.94 -11.38 7.19
C ASP A 38 -12.35 -11.64 8.59
N ASN A 39 -12.03 -10.57 9.29
CA ASN A 39 -11.42 -10.56 10.62
C ASN A 39 -10.03 -11.18 10.74
N LYS A 40 -9.33 -11.45 9.63
CA LYS A 40 -8.02 -12.12 9.61
C LYS A 40 -6.97 -11.30 8.89
N TRP A 41 -5.75 -11.32 9.45
CA TRP A 41 -4.57 -10.79 8.78
C TRP A 41 -3.88 -11.86 7.95
N TYR A 42 -3.40 -11.43 6.79
CA TYR A 42 -2.56 -12.20 5.90
C TYR A 42 -1.32 -11.38 5.56
N ALA A 43 -0.15 -12.01 5.58
CA ALA A 43 1.02 -11.50 4.90
C ALA A 43 0.95 -11.99 3.46
N ILE A 44 0.83 -11.06 2.52
CA ILE A 44 0.89 -11.37 1.09
C ILE A 44 2.17 -10.82 0.48
N LYS A 45 2.80 -11.58 -0.42
CA LYS A 45 4.04 -11.18 -1.09
C LYS A 45 3.88 -11.39 -2.59
N LEU A 46 4.30 -10.42 -3.40
CA LEU A 46 4.27 -10.60 -4.86
C LEU A 46 5.15 -11.80 -5.23
N LYS A 47 4.70 -12.69 -6.12
CA LYS A 47 5.55 -13.81 -6.55
C LYS A 47 6.73 -13.31 -7.37
N ASP A 48 7.88 -13.97 -7.23
CA ASP A 48 9.15 -13.58 -7.86
C ASP A 48 9.05 -13.46 -9.39
N GLU A 49 8.20 -14.25 -10.04
CA GLU A 49 7.94 -14.19 -11.49
C GLU A 49 7.35 -12.84 -11.97
N TYR A 50 6.74 -12.06 -11.07
CA TYR A 50 6.22 -10.71 -11.34
C TYR A 50 7.15 -9.60 -10.81
N MET A 51 8.24 -9.93 -10.13
CA MET A 51 9.22 -8.98 -9.59
C MET A 51 10.20 -8.51 -10.67
N SER A 52 9.66 -8.00 -11.78
CA SER A 52 10.42 -7.34 -12.83
C SER A 52 9.83 -5.96 -13.08
N PHE A 53 10.60 -4.92 -12.75
CA PHE A 53 10.17 -3.54 -12.80
C PHE A 53 11.04 -2.78 -13.78
N SER A 54 10.40 -2.01 -14.67
CA SER A 54 11.12 -1.24 -15.70
C SER A 54 11.69 0.06 -15.17
N ASN A 55 11.19 0.55 -14.02
CA ASN A 55 11.59 1.79 -13.41
C ASN A 55 11.32 1.79 -11.89
N PRO A 56 11.91 2.74 -11.12
CA PRO A 56 11.75 2.81 -9.66
C PRO A 56 10.31 3.04 -9.20
N VAL A 57 9.45 3.67 -10.01
CA VAL A 57 8.05 3.86 -9.63
C VAL A 57 7.29 2.53 -9.65
N GLU A 58 7.59 1.65 -10.60
CA GLU A 58 6.95 0.34 -10.71
C GLU A 58 7.33 -0.63 -9.58
N SER A 59 8.49 -0.44 -8.94
CA SER A 59 8.94 -1.27 -7.81
C SER A 59 8.35 -0.83 -6.46
N LEU A 60 7.66 0.30 -6.41
CA LEU A 60 7.00 0.77 -5.19
C LEU A 60 5.79 -0.12 -4.85
N ASP A 61 5.65 -0.45 -3.57
CA ASP A 61 4.55 -1.25 -3.01
C ASP A 61 3.17 -0.76 -3.46
N VAL A 62 2.94 0.55 -3.46
CA VAL A 62 1.68 1.15 -3.94
C VAL A 62 1.40 0.89 -5.42
N SER A 63 2.44 0.91 -6.25
CA SER A 63 2.34 0.66 -7.70
C SER A 63 2.11 -0.82 -7.95
N ILE A 64 2.76 -1.69 -7.18
CA ILE A 64 2.58 -3.14 -7.22
C ILE A 64 1.13 -3.50 -6.88
N LEU A 65 0.60 -2.99 -5.77
CA LEU A 65 -0.81 -3.23 -5.41
C LEU A 65 -1.76 -2.68 -6.48
N GLN A 66 -1.50 -1.48 -7.00
CA GLN A 66 -2.31 -0.88 -8.06
C GLN A 66 -2.36 -1.79 -9.31
N LYS A 67 -1.18 -2.19 -9.82
CA LYS A 67 -1.01 -2.95 -11.06
C LYS A 67 -1.49 -4.39 -10.97
N TYR A 68 -1.19 -5.07 -9.86
CA TYR A 68 -1.39 -6.52 -9.76
C TYR A 68 -2.62 -6.93 -8.95
N LEU A 69 -3.21 -6.03 -8.16
CA LEU A 69 -4.34 -6.33 -7.30
C LEU A 69 -5.53 -5.37 -7.54
N PHE A 70 -5.36 -4.05 -7.34
CA PHE A 70 -6.48 -3.11 -7.35
C PHE A 70 -7.14 -2.98 -8.72
N GLU A 71 -6.37 -2.78 -9.78
CA GLU A 71 -6.90 -2.69 -11.13
C GLU A 71 -7.46 -4.05 -11.63
N PRO A 72 -6.70 -5.15 -11.64
CA PRO A 72 -7.16 -6.40 -12.26
C PRO A 72 -8.17 -7.19 -11.41
N ILE A 73 -8.15 -7.06 -10.08
CA ILE A 73 -9.05 -7.82 -9.20
C ILE A 73 -10.19 -6.92 -8.72
N LEU A 74 -9.90 -5.71 -8.23
CA LEU A 74 -10.94 -4.83 -7.65
C LEU A 74 -11.55 -3.84 -8.67
N ASN A 75 -11.02 -3.80 -9.89
CA ASN A 75 -11.40 -2.85 -10.93
C ASN A 75 -11.32 -1.39 -10.44
N ILE A 76 -10.28 -1.07 -9.66
CA ILE A 76 -9.95 0.30 -9.23
C ILE A 76 -8.83 0.79 -10.13
N THR A 77 -9.17 1.56 -11.17
CA THR A 77 -8.22 2.05 -12.18
C THR A 77 -7.60 3.39 -11.81
N ASN A 78 -8.31 4.21 -11.02
CA ASN A 78 -7.84 5.52 -10.60
C ASN A 78 -7.94 5.72 -9.09
N PRO A 79 -6.87 5.39 -8.34
CA PRO A 79 -6.87 5.50 -6.88
C PRO A 79 -7.04 6.94 -6.35
N ARG A 80 -6.84 7.97 -7.19
CA ARG A 80 -7.07 9.37 -6.79
C ARG A 80 -8.55 9.75 -6.72
N ARG A 81 -9.39 9.08 -7.50
CA ARG A 81 -10.79 9.47 -7.72
C ARG A 81 -11.79 8.40 -7.28
N ASP A 82 -11.35 7.17 -7.10
CA ASP A 82 -12.22 6.08 -6.69
C ASP A 82 -12.59 6.21 -5.21
N LYS A 83 -13.88 6.43 -4.94
CA LYS A 83 -14.42 6.59 -3.58
C LYS A 83 -14.37 5.31 -2.76
N ARG A 84 -14.08 4.16 -3.37
CA ARG A 84 -13.92 2.86 -2.70
C ARG A 84 -12.56 2.71 -2.03
N LEU A 85 -11.63 3.65 -2.25
CA LEU A 85 -10.29 3.63 -1.68
C LEU A 85 -10.11 4.79 -0.69
N GLU A 86 -9.72 4.48 0.54
CA GLU A 86 -9.37 5.45 1.57
C GLU A 86 -7.95 5.18 2.05
N PHE A 87 -7.14 6.24 2.16
CA PHE A 87 -5.75 6.15 2.58
C PHE A 87 -5.64 6.56 4.05
N VAL A 88 -5.11 5.65 4.85
CA VAL A 88 -4.88 5.86 6.28
C VAL A 88 -3.38 5.99 6.51
N GLY A 89 -2.94 7.08 7.10
CA GLY A 89 -1.56 7.29 7.52
C GLY A 89 -1.48 7.67 9.00
N GLY A 90 -0.25 7.78 9.50
CA GLY A 90 0.06 8.05 10.90
C GLY A 90 0.43 6.81 11.72
N LEU A 91 0.85 7.04 12.96
CA LEU A 91 1.37 6.02 13.89
C LEU A 91 0.40 4.84 14.09
N ASP A 92 -0.90 5.09 14.21
CA ASP A 92 -1.92 4.05 14.49
C ASP A 92 -2.65 3.56 13.21
N SER A 93 -2.03 3.73 12.04
CA SER A 93 -2.66 3.47 10.75
C SER A 93 -3.18 2.03 10.60
N VAL A 94 -2.41 1.03 11.02
CA VAL A 94 -2.80 -0.39 10.93
C VAL A 94 -4.02 -0.69 11.81
N GLN A 95 -4.07 -0.15 13.03
CA GLN A 95 -5.20 -0.32 13.93
C GLN A 95 -6.46 0.33 13.35
N LYS A 96 -6.32 1.52 12.77
CA LYS A 96 -7.44 2.22 12.14
C LYS A 96 -7.95 1.50 10.89
N VAL A 97 -7.06 0.89 10.09
CA VAL A 97 -7.47 0.04 8.96
C VAL A 97 -8.33 -1.13 9.45
N LYS A 98 -7.89 -1.83 10.49
CA LYS A 98 -8.68 -2.91 11.12
C LYS A 98 -10.08 -2.42 11.54
N GLN A 99 -10.15 -1.34 12.31
CA GLN A 99 -11.41 -0.77 12.80
C GLN A 99 -12.37 -0.39 11.66
N LEU A 100 -11.85 0.19 10.57
CA LEU A 100 -12.64 0.59 9.42
C LEU A 100 -13.25 -0.63 8.70
N VAL A 101 -12.52 -1.75 8.62
CA VAL A 101 -13.03 -3.00 8.07
C VAL A 101 -14.05 -3.64 9.02
N ASP A 102 -13.73 -3.75 10.31
CA ASP A 102 -14.62 -4.33 11.33
C ASP A 102 -15.97 -3.59 11.42
N SER A 103 -15.94 -2.26 11.22
CA SER A 103 -17.15 -1.43 11.22
C SER A 103 -18.06 -1.65 10.00
N GLY A 104 -17.60 -2.40 9.00
CA GLY A 104 -18.29 -2.60 7.72
C GLY A 104 -18.20 -1.43 6.75
N LYS A 105 -17.46 -0.36 7.08
CA LYS A 105 -17.24 0.77 6.16
C LYS A 105 -16.41 0.36 4.94
N PHE A 106 -15.46 -0.56 5.13
CA PHE A 106 -14.67 -1.17 4.06
C PHE A 106 -14.72 -2.69 4.14
N ALA A 107 -14.60 -3.36 2.99
CA ALA A 107 -14.63 -4.82 2.93
C ALA A 107 -13.27 -5.47 3.26
N LEU A 108 -12.17 -4.75 3.04
CA LEU A 108 -10.82 -5.20 3.31
C LEU A 108 -9.88 -4.01 3.49
N GLY A 109 -8.71 -4.26 4.07
CA GLY A 109 -7.67 -3.28 4.33
C GLY A 109 -6.29 -3.77 3.93
N PHE A 110 -5.38 -2.84 3.66
CA PHE A 110 -3.98 -3.14 3.35
C PHE A 110 -3.04 -2.32 4.22
N SER A 111 -1.94 -2.93 4.66
CA SER A 111 -0.77 -2.26 5.24
C SER A 111 0.43 -2.49 4.34
N LEU A 112 1.24 -1.45 4.15
CA LEU A 112 2.37 -1.44 3.23
C LEU A 112 3.66 -1.23 4.00
N TYR A 113 4.78 -1.68 3.44
CA TYR A 113 6.08 -1.29 3.94
C TYR A 113 6.28 0.22 3.71
N PRO A 114 6.75 0.98 4.72
CA PRO A 114 7.02 2.40 4.54
C PRO A 114 8.05 2.62 3.43
N ILE A 115 7.78 3.58 2.55
CA ILE A 115 8.74 3.97 1.53
C ILE A 115 10.05 4.46 2.15
N THR A 116 11.17 4.03 1.61
CA THR A 116 12.50 4.44 2.09
C THR A 116 12.96 5.73 1.42
N ILE A 117 13.96 6.40 2.02
CA ILE A 117 14.56 7.60 1.43
C ILE A 117 15.22 7.23 0.10
N GLU A 118 15.88 6.07 0.03
CA GLU A 118 16.56 5.57 -1.16
C GLU A 118 15.56 5.42 -2.32
N GLN A 119 14.38 4.84 -2.08
CA GLN A 119 13.33 4.72 -3.08
C GLN A 119 12.83 6.10 -3.57
N ILE A 120 12.73 7.08 -2.67
CA ILE A 120 12.36 8.45 -3.05
C ILE A 120 13.44 9.07 -3.95
N MET A 121 14.71 8.89 -3.60
CA MET A 121 15.84 9.40 -4.37
C MET A 121 15.93 8.74 -5.75
N GLU A 122 15.76 7.41 -5.84
CA GLU A 122 15.75 6.68 -7.12
C GLU A 122 14.66 7.18 -8.07
N VAL A 123 13.45 7.46 -7.57
CA VAL A 123 12.37 8.03 -8.39
C VAL A 123 12.74 9.43 -8.89
N ALA A 124 13.34 10.26 -8.04
CA ALA A 124 13.75 11.61 -8.41
C ALA A 124 14.89 11.61 -9.44
N ASP A 125 15.91 10.76 -9.26
CA ASP A 125 17.04 10.61 -10.17
C ASP A 125 16.60 10.09 -11.55
N ALA A 126 15.54 9.27 -11.59
CA ALA A 126 14.91 8.82 -12.82
C ALA A 126 14.04 9.91 -13.51
N GLY A 127 13.87 11.10 -12.91
CA GLY A 127 13.01 12.17 -13.41
C GLY A 127 11.52 11.81 -13.39
N LEU A 128 11.13 10.84 -12.55
CA LEU A 128 9.76 10.34 -12.46
C LEU A 128 8.98 10.99 -11.32
N VAL A 129 7.66 10.80 -11.33
CA VAL A 129 6.74 11.36 -10.34
C VAL A 129 6.22 10.27 -9.42
N MET A 130 6.24 10.55 -8.13
CA MET A 130 5.69 9.67 -7.10
C MET A 130 4.20 9.35 -7.36
N PRO A 131 3.77 8.07 -7.19
CA PRO A 131 2.36 7.71 -7.25
C PRO A 131 1.54 8.53 -6.24
N PRO A 132 0.24 8.74 -6.48
CA PRO A 132 -0.61 9.42 -5.51
C PRO A 132 -0.63 8.73 -4.16
N LYS A 133 -0.52 9.53 -3.08
CA LYS A 133 -0.69 9.07 -1.69
C LYS A 133 0.26 7.92 -1.32
N SER A 134 1.42 7.87 -1.97
CA SER A 134 2.46 6.86 -1.77
C SER A 134 3.37 7.12 -0.58
N THR A 135 3.32 8.34 -0.01
CA THR A 135 4.15 8.75 1.12
C THR A 135 3.32 9.51 2.15
N TRP A 136 3.61 9.27 3.44
CA TRP A 136 3.04 10.02 4.56
C TRP A 136 4.19 10.60 5.40
N PHE A 137 4.32 11.93 5.43
CA PHE A 137 5.29 12.62 6.28
C PHE A 137 4.65 13.01 7.61
N GLU A 138 5.31 12.66 8.71
CA GLU A 138 4.90 13.01 10.07
C GLU A 138 6.07 13.64 10.85
N PRO A 139 5.91 14.87 11.40
CA PRO A 139 4.79 15.78 11.17
C PRO A 139 4.72 16.22 9.70
N LYS A 140 3.53 16.58 9.22
CA LYS A 140 3.40 17.23 7.91
C LYS A 140 4.29 18.48 7.92
N LEU A 141 5.02 18.69 6.83
CA LEU A 141 5.82 19.91 6.67
C LEU A 141 4.94 21.12 6.95
N LEU A 142 5.32 21.90 7.96
CA LEU A 142 4.66 23.15 8.28
C LEU A 142 4.78 24.05 7.04
N SER A 143 3.64 24.37 6.43
CA SER A 143 3.60 25.27 5.28
C SER A 143 3.97 26.68 5.77
N GLY A 144 5.04 27.28 5.24
CA GLY A 144 5.51 28.62 5.64
C GLY A 144 6.96 28.73 6.13
N LEU A 145 7.80 27.71 5.91
CA LEU A 145 9.23 27.81 6.19
C LEU A 145 9.89 28.80 5.21
N VAL A 146 10.37 29.93 5.72
CA VAL A 146 11.19 30.91 4.98
C VAL A 146 12.64 30.69 5.36
N THR A 147 13.48 30.30 4.40
CA THR A 147 14.94 30.25 4.58
C THR A 147 15.54 31.55 4.07
N HIS A 148 16.10 32.35 4.98
CA HIS A 148 16.91 33.52 4.66
C HIS A 148 18.38 33.15 4.92
N LEU A 149 19.18 33.07 3.86
CA LEU A 149 20.63 32.94 4.00
C LEU A 149 21.14 34.28 4.55
N LEU A 150 21.79 34.24 5.71
CA LEU A 150 22.53 35.38 6.24
C LEU A 150 23.91 35.38 5.59
N ASP A 151 24.32 36.54 5.08
CA ASP A 151 25.67 36.77 4.55
C ASP A 151 26.74 36.67 5.64
#